data_AF-A0A1C7D4E4-F1
#
_entry.id   AF-A0A1C7D4E4-F1
#
_cell.length_a   1.000
_cell.length_b   1.000
_cell.length_c   1.000
_cell.angle_alpha   90.00
_cell.angle_beta   90.00
_cell.angle_gamma   90.00
#
_symmetry.space_group_name_H-M   'P 1'
#
loop_
_entity.id
_entity.type
_entity.pdbx_description
1 polymer ?
#
loop_
_entity_poly.entity_id
_entity_poly.type
_entity_poly.pdbx_seq_one_letter_code
_entity_poly.pdbx_strand_id
1 'polypeptide(L)'
;MKGFAIGSGVAIALLLSAIGFVMVGPGGGNAYPWPLRVSLAAVVLLPIGWRAMVQTPAPWKLGLALALVMLAILLLLALPFMDPGWMRETHGGVFAVWATLWFVAALPFMRSATRRIG
;
A
#
# COMPACT_ATOMS: atom_id res chain seq x y z
N MET A 1 -23.65 4.84 2.81
CA MET A 1 -22.53 4.61 1.86
C MET A 1 -21.15 5.07 2.38
N LYS A 2 -21.04 6.01 3.33
CA LYS A 2 -19.73 6.44 3.91
C LYS A 2 -18.92 5.31 4.58
N GLY A 3 -19.59 4.41 5.30
CA GLY A 3 -18.93 3.27 5.95
C GLY A 3 -18.25 2.30 4.97
N PHE A 4 -18.84 2.10 3.78
CA PHE A 4 -18.27 1.24 2.74
C PHE A 4 -16.97 1.81 2.15
N ALA A 5 -16.91 3.11 1.90
CA ALA A 5 -15.69 3.77 1.39
C ALA A 5 -14.56 3.77 2.42
N ILE A 6 -14.88 4.01 3.70
CA ILE A 6 -13.91 3.93 4.81
C ILE A 6 -13.42 2.49 4.97
N GLY A 7 -14.33 1.51 4.99
CA GLY A 7 -13.97 0.10 5.09
C GLY A 7 -13.11 -0.37 3.92
N SER A 8 -13.41 0.10 2.70
CA SER A 8 -12.60 -0.20 1.51
C SER A 8 -11.21 0.41 1.60
N GLY A 9 -11.09 1.64 2.10
CA GLY A 9 -9.79 2.29 2.29
C GLY A 9 -8.91 1.61 3.34
N VAL A 10 -9.50 1.22 4.48
CA VAL A 10 -8.81 0.44 5.51
C VAL A 10 -8.40 -0.93 4.97
N ALA A 11 -9.29 -1.61 4.24
CA ALA A 11 -8.99 -2.89 3.62
C ALA A 11 -7.83 -2.79 2.63
N ILE A 12 -7.83 -1.77 1.75
CA ILE A 12 -6.71 -1.50 0.84
C ILE A 12 -5.41 -1.30 1.61
N ALA A 13 -5.40 -0.43 2.63
CA ALA A 13 -4.20 -0.14 3.40
C ALA A 13 -3.64 -1.39 4.09
N LEU A 14 -4.50 -2.20 4.72
CA LEU A 14 -4.09 -3.45 5.38
C LEU A 14 -3.56 -4.47 4.39
N LEU A 15 -4.20 -4.60 3.23
CA LEU A 15 -3.85 -5.59 2.23
C LEU A 15 -2.51 -5.26 1.56
N LEU A 16 -2.29 -3.97 1.29
CA LEU A 16 -0.99 -3.44 0.89
C LEU A 16 0.08 -3.67 1.98
N SER A 17 -0.25 -3.44 3.24
CA SER A 17 0.66 -3.64 4.39
C SER A 17 1.09 -5.10 4.52
N ALA A 18 0.16 -6.04 4.37
CA ALA A 18 0.42 -7.46 4.42
C ALA A 18 1.39 -7.91 3.31
N ILE A 19 1.22 -7.39 2.10
CA ILE A 19 2.13 -7.68 0.98
C ILE A 19 3.53 -7.17 1.30
N GLY A 20 3.65 -5.94 1.79
CA GLY A 20 4.93 -5.37 2.17
C GLY A 20 5.65 -6.21 3.23
N PHE A 21 4.96 -6.56 4.31
CA PHE A 21 5.55 -7.33 5.40
C PHE A 21 6.09 -8.70 4.94
N VAL A 22 5.36 -9.38 4.04
CA VAL A 22 5.80 -10.70 3.55
C VAL A 22 6.96 -10.59 2.56
N MET A 23 7.16 -9.43 1.92
CA MET A 23 8.33 -9.16 1.08
C MET A 23 9.63 -8.91 1.86
N VAL A 24 9.55 -8.52 3.14
CA VAL A 24 10.71 -8.30 4.03
C VAL A 24 11.16 -9.59 4.73
N GLY A 25 10.33 -10.65 4.71
CA GLY A 25 10.60 -11.89 5.43
C GLY A 25 11.86 -12.67 4.95
N PRO A 26 12.59 -13.35 5.85
CA PRO A 26 13.90 -13.97 5.57
C PRO A 26 13.85 -15.24 4.70
N GLY A 27 12.72 -15.55 4.04
CA GLY A 27 12.45 -16.86 3.42
C GLY A 27 12.92 -17.05 1.97
N GLY A 28 13.45 -16.02 1.32
CA GLY A 28 13.87 -16.09 -0.09
C GLY A 28 12.73 -16.39 -1.08
N GLY A 29 13.07 -16.69 -2.34
CA GLY A 29 12.13 -16.88 -3.46
C GLY A 29 11.00 -17.91 -3.24
N ASN A 30 11.18 -18.85 -2.30
CA ASN A 30 10.18 -19.88 -1.97
C ASN A 30 9.05 -19.39 -1.06
N ALA A 31 9.18 -18.18 -0.46
CA ALA A 31 8.14 -17.56 0.37
C ALA A 31 7.12 -16.73 -0.44
N TYR A 32 7.25 -16.65 -1.76
CA TYR A 32 6.40 -15.85 -2.66
C TYR A 32 4.96 -16.34 -2.95
N PRO A 33 4.52 -17.58 -2.68
CA PRO A 33 3.14 -17.98 -2.99
C PRO A 33 2.08 -17.16 -2.25
N TRP A 34 2.37 -16.78 -1.00
CA TRP A 34 1.46 -16.00 -0.18
C TRP A 34 1.41 -14.51 -0.59
N PRO A 35 2.55 -13.80 -0.76
CA PRO A 35 2.57 -12.47 -1.38
C PRO A 35 1.81 -12.43 -2.70
N LEU A 36 2.00 -13.43 -3.57
CA LEU A 36 1.36 -13.46 -4.88
C LEU A 36 -0.16 -13.54 -4.77
N ARG A 37 -0.71 -14.38 -3.87
CA ARG A 37 -2.17 -14.49 -3.64
C ARG A 37 -2.76 -13.20 -3.10
N VAL A 38 -2.10 -12.58 -2.12
CA VAL A 38 -2.55 -11.30 -1.56
C VAL A 38 -2.42 -10.20 -2.60
N SER A 39 -1.38 -10.23 -3.45
CA SER A 39 -1.20 -9.31 -4.57
C SER A 39 -2.31 -9.42 -5.61
N LEU A 40 -2.72 -10.64 -5.98
CA LEU A 40 -3.84 -10.85 -6.89
C LEU A 40 -5.17 -10.33 -6.34
N ALA A 41 -5.42 -10.53 -5.04
CA ALA A 41 -6.57 -9.94 -4.38
C ALA A 41 -6.48 -8.40 -4.38
N ALA A 42 -5.27 -7.83 -4.17
CA ALA A 42 -5.03 -6.39 -4.20
C ALA A 42 -5.37 -5.78 -5.56
N VAL A 43 -4.93 -6.42 -6.65
CA VAL A 43 -5.16 -5.93 -8.02
C VAL A 43 -6.64 -5.73 -8.31
N VAL A 44 -7.53 -6.57 -7.75
CA VAL A 44 -8.98 -6.45 -7.92
C VAL A 44 -9.61 -5.47 -6.94
N LEU A 45 -9.18 -5.49 -5.67
CA LEU A 45 -9.78 -4.67 -4.61
C LEU A 45 -9.34 -3.20 -4.66
N LEU A 46 -8.13 -2.93 -5.16
CA LEU A 46 -7.57 -1.58 -5.28
C LEU A 46 -8.45 -0.68 -6.16
N PRO A 47 -8.81 -1.02 -7.42
CA PRO A 47 -9.68 -0.19 -8.24
C PRO A 47 -11.06 0.07 -7.62
N ILE A 48 -11.64 -0.95 -6.97
CA ILE A 48 -12.97 -0.88 -6.37
C ILE A 48 -12.96 0.08 -5.17
N GLY A 49 -12.05 -0.14 -4.23
CA GLY A 49 -11.95 0.71 -3.04
C GLY A 49 -11.45 2.11 -3.37
N TRP A 50 -10.57 2.24 -4.37
CA TRP A 50 -10.15 3.53 -4.93
C TRP A 50 -11.34 4.35 -5.40
N ARG A 51 -12.17 3.77 -6.27
CA ARG A 51 -13.36 4.44 -6.81
C ARG A 51 -14.31 4.85 -5.71
N ALA A 52 -14.54 3.97 -4.73
CA ALA A 52 -15.39 4.26 -3.59
C ALA A 52 -14.87 5.46 -2.76
N MET A 53 -13.56 5.55 -2.54
CA MET A 53 -12.93 6.65 -1.80
C MET A 53 -12.90 7.97 -2.56
N VAL A 54 -12.70 7.94 -3.88
CA VAL A 54 -12.76 9.16 -4.71
C VAL A 54 -14.15 9.79 -4.66
N GLN A 55 -15.19 8.95 -4.67
CA GLN A 55 -16.58 9.39 -4.61
C GLN A 55 -17.01 9.83 -3.20
N THR A 56 -16.48 9.16 -2.17
CA THR A 56 -16.83 9.44 -0.77
C THR A 56 -15.55 9.59 0.07
N PRO A 57 -14.92 10.78 0.07
CA PRO A 57 -13.67 11.00 0.77
C PRO A 57 -13.83 10.78 2.28
N ALA A 58 -12.83 10.12 2.87
CA ALA A 58 -12.76 9.85 4.30
C ALA A 58 -12.50 11.15 5.09
N PRO A 59 -12.75 11.17 6.41
CA PRO A 59 -12.34 12.27 7.28
C PRO A 59 -10.83 12.53 7.16
N TRP A 60 -10.43 13.80 7.14
CA TRP A 60 -9.03 14.18 6.89
C TRP A 60 -8.02 13.51 7.85
N LYS A 61 -8.36 13.35 9.13
CA LYS A 61 -7.51 12.67 10.13
C LYS A 61 -7.25 11.22 9.74
N LEU A 62 -8.29 10.53 9.27
CA LEU A 62 -8.21 9.15 8.85
C LEU A 62 -7.42 9.03 7.54
N GLY A 63 -7.66 9.93 6.58
CA GLY A 63 -6.87 10.01 5.35
C GLY A 63 -5.38 10.24 5.64
N LEU A 64 -5.04 11.17 6.53
CA LEU A 64 -3.66 11.44 6.94
C LEU A 64 -3.04 10.23 7.65
N ALA A 65 -3.75 9.62 8.61
CA ALA A 65 -3.25 8.44 9.32
C ALA A 65 -2.95 7.29 8.37
N LEU A 66 -3.87 6.99 7.43
CA LEU A 66 -3.67 5.93 6.44
C LEU A 66 -2.53 6.26 5.48
N ALA A 67 -2.41 7.50 5.02
CA ALA A 67 -1.29 7.93 4.17
C ALA A 67 0.06 7.80 4.88
N LEU A 68 0.14 8.14 6.19
CA LEU A 68 1.36 7.99 6.98
C LEU A 68 1.73 6.53 7.24
N VAL A 69 0.75 5.67 7.50
CA VAL A 69 0.97 4.21 7.61
C VAL A 69 1.51 3.66 6.27
N MET A 70 0.92 4.08 5.15
CA MET A 70 1.41 3.77 3.81
C MET A 70 2.76 4.44 3.48
N LEU A 71 3.21 5.47 4.20
CA LEU A 71 4.57 5.97 4.02
C LEU A 71 5.55 5.12 4.83
N ALA A 72 5.22 4.84 6.09
CA ALA A 72 6.07 4.11 7.02
C ALA A 72 6.44 2.73 6.51
N ILE A 73 5.47 1.98 5.98
CA ILE A 73 5.73 0.64 5.46
C ILE A 73 6.53 0.68 4.16
N LEU A 74 6.38 1.71 3.32
CA LEU A 74 7.21 1.87 2.11
C LEU A 74 8.68 2.09 2.49
N LEU A 75 8.93 2.83 3.57
CA LEU A 75 10.26 3.02 4.13
C LEU A 75 10.82 1.73 4.74
N LEU A 76 9.98 0.93 5.41
CA LEU A 76 10.39 -0.40 5.90
C LEU A 76 10.73 -1.35 4.75
N LEU A 77 9.95 -1.31 3.67
CA LEU A 77 10.22 -2.06 2.44
C LEU A 77 11.50 -1.62 1.73
N ALA A 78 11.99 -0.42 2.02
CA ALA A 78 13.25 0.07 1.48
C ALA A 78 14.48 -0.45 2.26
N LEU A 79 14.30 -1.07 3.44
CA LEU A 79 15.41 -1.57 4.26
C LEU A 79 16.30 -2.60 3.55
N PRO A 80 15.78 -3.58 2.78
CA PRO A 80 16.61 -4.56 2.08
C PRO A 80 17.54 -3.96 1.01
N PHE A 81 17.30 -2.72 0.55
CA PHE A 81 18.26 -2.03 -0.33
C PHE A 81 19.54 -1.61 0.40
N MET A 82 19.53 -1.58 1.73
CA MET A 82 20.70 -1.28 2.54
C MET A 82 21.66 -2.48 2.65
N ASP A 83 21.23 -3.70 2.27
CA ASP A 83 22.05 -4.92 2.27
C ASP A 83 22.80 -5.17 0.93
N PRO A 84 23.85 -6.03 0.90
CA PRO A 84 24.74 -6.18 -0.26
C PRO A 84 24.20 -7.07 -1.40
N GLY A 85 24.32 -6.54 -2.63
CA GLY A 85 24.44 -7.26 -3.90
C GLY A 85 23.16 -7.89 -4.47
N TRP A 86 22.86 -9.11 -4.06
CA TRP A 86 21.93 -9.99 -4.79
C TRP A 86 20.45 -9.73 -4.49
N MET A 87 20.14 -9.16 -3.31
CA MET A 87 18.76 -8.74 -3.02
C MET A 87 18.34 -7.52 -3.83
N ARG A 88 19.26 -6.62 -4.22
CA ARG A 88 18.89 -5.32 -4.81
C ARG A 88 18.22 -5.39 -6.18
N GLU A 89 18.63 -6.29 -7.06
CA GLU A 89 18.10 -6.31 -8.43
C GLU A 89 16.69 -6.90 -8.49
N THR A 90 16.48 -8.06 -7.86
CA THR A 90 15.16 -8.71 -7.84
C THR A 90 14.18 -7.99 -6.92
N HIS A 91 14.65 -7.54 -5.75
CA HIS A 91 13.83 -6.75 -4.84
C HIS A 91 13.57 -5.34 -5.39
N GLY A 92 14.50 -4.78 -6.16
CA GLY A 92 14.41 -3.50 -6.87
C GLY A 92 13.20 -3.38 -7.78
N GLY A 93 13.08 -4.31 -8.72
CA GLY A 93 11.96 -4.30 -9.68
C GLY A 93 10.61 -4.47 -8.99
N VAL A 94 10.53 -5.40 -8.03
CA VAL A 94 9.30 -5.67 -7.28
C VAL A 94 8.92 -4.46 -6.41
N PHE A 95 9.87 -3.88 -5.68
CA PHE A 95 9.66 -2.68 -4.88
C PHE A 95 9.19 -1.50 -5.73
N ALA A 96 9.78 -1.25 -6.90
CA ALA A 96 9.39 -0.13 -7.76
C ALA A 96 7.92 -0.22 -8.21
N VAL A 97 7.48 -1.43 -8.60
CA VAL A 97 6.08 -1.68 -8.97
C VAL A 97 5.17 -1.45 -7.76
N TRP A 98 5.54 -1.96 -6.59
CA TRP A 98 4.74 -1.82 -5.37
C TRP A 98 4.68 -0.40 -4.85
N ALA A 99 5.80 0.32 -4.85
CA ALA A 99 5.88 1.72 -4.49
C ALA A 99 4.99 2.58 -5.40
N THR A 100 4.95 2.27 -6.70
CA THR A 100 4.07 2.95 -7.66
C THR A 100 2.59 2.68 -7.34
N LEU A 101 2.22 1.41 -7.11
CA LEU A 101 0.85 1.06 -6.72
C LEU A 101 0.44 1.71 -5.40
N TRP A 102 1.36 1.80 -4.44
CA TRP A 102 1.15 2.50 -3.16
C TRP A 102 0.96 3.98 -3.36
N PHE A 103 1.81 4.62 -4.16
CA PHE A 103 1.72 6.04 -4.44
C PHE A 103 0.39 6.39 -5.12
N VAL A 104 0.00 5.58 -6.11
CA VAL A 104 -1.34 5.68 -6.71
C VAL A 104 -2.34 5.50 -5.59
N ALA A 105 -2.45 4.34 -4.92
CA ALA A 105 -3.40 4.03 -3.85
C ALA A 105 -3.51 5.10 -2.73
N ALA A 106 -2.46 5.89 -2.48
CA ALA A 106 -2.42 6.96 -1.50
C ALA A 106 -3.16 8.25 -1.93
N LEU A 107 -3.31 8.57 -3.22
CA LEU A 107 -3.81 9.89 -3.68
C LEU A 107 -5.16 10.33 -3.08
N PRO A 108 -6.20 9.51 -2.92
CA PRO A 108 -7.49 9.95 -2.41
C PRO A 108 -7.44 10.15 -0.89
N PHE A 109 -6.54 9.44 -0.19
CA PHE A 109 -6.23 9.71 1.22
C PHE A 109 -5.50 11.05 1.36
N MET A 110 -4.48 11.30 0.52
CA MET A 110 -3.76 12.58 0.49
C MET A 110 -4.69 13.75 0.14
N ARG A 111 -5.57 13.58 -0.85
CA ARG A 111 -6.63 14.56 -1.18
C ARG A 111 -7.56 14.84 -0.01
N SER A 112 -7.89 13.82 0.78
CA SER A 112 -8.72 13.97 1.98
C SER A 112 -7.97 14.71 3.09
N ALA A 113 -6.65 14.52 3.20
CA ALA A 113 -5.79 15.19 4.18
C ALA A 113 -5.55 16.68 3.84
N THR A 114 -5.39 17.03 2.55
CA THR A 114 -5.06 18.41 2.12
C THR A 114 -6.25 19.37 2.08
N ARG A 115 -7.49 18.87 2.09
CA ARG A 115 -8.73 19.70 2.10
C ARG A 115 -8.91 20.61 3.32
N ARG A 116 -8.03 20.55 4.32
CA ARG A 116 -8.00 21.47 5.47
C ARG A 116 -6.98 22.60 5.35
N ILE A 117 -6.08 22.52 4.37
CA ILE A 117 -4.97 23.46 4.20
C ILE A 117 -5.38 24.64 3.29
N GLY A 118 -6.54 24.56 2.64
CA GLY A 118 -7.15 25.62 1.84
C GLY A 118 -8.47 26.10 2.42
#